data_AF-A0A2D8L6U3-F1
#
_entry.id   AF-A0A2D8L6U3-F1
#
_cell.length_a   1.000
_cell.length_b   1.000
_cell.length_c   1.000
_cell.angle_alpha   90.00
_cell.angle_beta   90.00
_cell.angle_gamma   90.00
#
_symmetry.space_group_name_H-M   'P 1'
#
loop_
_entity.id
_entity.type
_entity.pdbx_description
1 polymer ?
#
loop_
_entity_poly.entity_id
_entity_poly.type
_entity_poly.pdbx_seq_one_letter_code
_entity_poly.pdbx_strand_id
1 'polypeptide(L)'
;MAQTDPEASLRPNAKDAKPPEAAVITAPELAEEAVAETGSDAGLRAWIEVFRPRALQAGIREDVFDDAMRNVRYDPEVIRRDRNQSEFTKTIWDYLETATSDLRIANGKSALAGQRDTLTRIEEKFGVEKEIVTAIWG
;
A
#
# COMPACT_ATOMS: atom_id res chain seq x y z
N MET A 1 -14.83 46.11 -41.16
CA MET A 1 -13.75 46.46 -40.20
C MET A 1 -14.44 46.95 -38.93
N ALA A 2 -14.33 46.38 -37.75
CA ALA A 2 -13.72 45.17 -37.22
C ALA A 2 -14.62 44.75 -36.03
N GLN A 3 -15.00 43.48 -35.93
CA GLN A 3 -15.76 42.95 -34.81
C GLN A 3 -14.81 42.05 -34.00
N THR A 4 -14.67 42.36 -32.72
CA THR A 4 -13.77 41.74 -31.74
C THR A 4 -14.23 40.33 -31.38
N ASP A 5 -13.32 39.36 -31.43
CA ASP A 5 -13.50 38.01 -30.86
C ASP A 5 -13.54 38.07 -29.32
N PRO A 6 -14.49 37.39 -28.64
CA PRO A 6 -14.37 37.12 -27.22
C PRO A 6 -13.53 35.86 -26.97
N GLU A 7 -12.70 35.94 -25.93
CA GLU A 7 -11.70 34.95 -25.49
C GLU A 7 -12.19 33.50 -25.48
N ALA A 8 -11.45 32.62 -26.16
CA ALA A 8 -11.64 31.19 -26.08
C ALA A 8 -11.23 30.66 -24.69
N SER A 9 -12.21 30.11 -23.97
CA SER A 9 -12.06 29.46 -22.66
C SER A 9 -11.00 28.36 -22.66
N LEU A 10 -9.93 28.51 -21.87
CA LEU A 10 -8.83 27.54 -21.68
C LEU A 10 -9.18 26.35 -20.78
N ARG A 11 -10.45 25.97 -20.66
CA ARG A 11 -10.84 24.81 -19.84
C ARG A 11 -10.76 23.54 -20.69
N PRO A 12 -9.90 22.55 -20.35
CA PRO A 12 -9.88 21.28 -21.05
C PRO A 12 -11.23 20.58 -20.90
N ASN A 13 -11.86 20.23 -22.02
CA ASN A 13 -13.08 19.42 -22.05
C ASN A 13 -12.73 17.98 -21.59
N ALA A 14 -13.16 17.62 -20.38
CA ALA A 14 -12.91 16.33 -19.74
C ALA A 14 -13.68 15.14 -20.36
N LYS A 15 -14.03 15.21 -21.66
CA LYS A 15 -14.85 14.21 -22.35
C LYS A 15 -14.09 13.39 -23.40
N ASP A 16 -12.88 13.81 -23.79
CA ASP A 16 -12.07 13.14 -24.82
C ASP A 16 -10.68 12.68 -24.34
N ALA A 17 -10.40 12.74 -23.03
CA ALA A 17 -9.15 12.24 -22.48
C ALA A 17 -9.24 10.73 -22.25
N LYS A 18 -8.67 9.92 -23.16
CA LYS A 18 -8.35 8.52 -22.88
C LYS A 18 -7.47 8.48 -21.61
N PRO A 19 -7.84 7.74 -20.55
CA PRO A 19 -7.00 7.61 -19.37
C PRO A 19 -5.59 7.18 -19.81
N PRO A 20 -4.50 7.75 -19.24
CA PRO A 20 -3.18 7.19 -19.48
C PRO A 20 -3.25 5.73 -19.08
N GLU A 21 -2.99 4.87 -20.05
CA GLU A 21 -2.97 3.42 -19.91
C GLU A 21 -1.93 3.11 -18.84
N ALA A 22 -2.40 2.92 -17.61
CA ALA A 22 -1.55 2.49 -16.51
C ALA A 22 -0.84 1.25 -17.00
N ALA A 23 0.50 1.28 -17.01
CA ALA A 23 1.30 0.15 -17.42
C ALA A 23 0.89 -1.03 -16.53
N VAL A 24 0.02 -1.89 -17.05
CA VAL A 24 -0.29 -3.18 -16.46
C VAL A 24 1.03 -3.92 -16.53
N ILE A 25 1.73 -4.01 -15.40
CA ILE A 25 2.82 -4.96 -15.28
C ILE A 25 2.14 -6.32 -15.30
N THR A 26 1.99 -6.87 -16.50
CA THR A 26 1.52 -8.24 -16.68
C THR A 26 2.58 -9.12 -16.02
N ALA A 27 2.23 -9.69 -14.86
CA ALA A 27 3.01 -10.77 -14.29
C ALA A 27 3.11 -11.87 -15.37
N PRO A 28 4.27 -12.52 -15.55
CA PRO A 28 4.33 -13.65 -16.46
C PRO A 28 3.29 -14.68 -16.00
N GLU A 29 2.44 -15.10 -16.93
CA GLU A 29 1.45 -16.15 -16.74
C GLU A 29 2.19 -17.45 -16.43
N LEU A 30 2.43 -17.68 -15.15
CA LEU A 30 3.03 -18.90 -14.64
C LEU A 30 1.92 -19.94 -14.54
N ALA A 31 1.84 -20.75 -15.59
CA ALA A 31 1.37 -22.14 -15.59
C ALA A 31 0.13 -22.44 -14.75
N GLU A 32 -1.01 -22.58 -15.43
CA GLU A 32 -2.03 -23.56 -15.06
C GLU A 32 -1.37 -24.96 -14.99
N GLU A 33 -0.95 -25.40 -13.82
CA GLU A 33 -1.00 -26.80 -13.33
C GLU A 33 -0.21 -26.97 -12.03
N ALA A 34 -0.91 -26.78 -10.92
CA ALA A 34 -0.89 -27.68 -9.77
C ALA A 34 -2.11 -27.34 -8.94
N VAL A 35 -3.06 -28.26 -8.82
CA VAL A 35 -4.12 -28.17 -7.81
C VAL A 35 -3.48 -28.45 -6.45
N ALA A 36 -2.58 -27.56 -6.03
CA ALA A 36 -2.11 -27.52 -4.68
C ALA A 36 -3.34 -27.22 -3.81
N GLU A 37 -3.53 -27.94 -2.71
CA GLU A 37 -4.61 -27.68 -1.77
C GLU A 37 -4.56 -26.22 -1.33
N THR A 38 -5.38 -25.38 -1.99
CA THR A 38 -5.42 -23.95 -1.72
C THR A 38 -5.84 -23.72 -0.27
N GLY A 39 -5.13 -22.84 0.41
CA GLY A 39 -5.41 -22.56 1.81
C GLY A 39 -4.84 -23.56 2.82
N SER A 40 -3.69 -24.17 2.52
CA SER A 40 -3.01 -25.11 3.42
C SER A 40 -1.50 -24.86 3.47
N ASP A 41 -0.81 -25.44 4.45
CA ASP A 41 0.66 -25.48 4.51
C ASP A 41 1.26 -26.21 3.28
N ALA A 42 0.57 -27.21 2.75
CA ALA A 42 1.00 -27.92 1.54
C ALA A 42 0.91 -26.99 0.31
N GLY A 43 -0.19 -26.25 0.19
CA GLY A 43 -0.39 -25.26 -0.86
C GLY A 43 0.62 -24.11 -0.79
N LEU A 44 0.88 -23.61 0.42
CA LEU A 44 1.91 -22.60 0.64
C LEU A 44 3.30 -23.09 0.23
N ARG A 45 3.69 -24.32 0.60
CA ARG A 45 4.97 -24.90 0.18
C ARG A 45 5.09 -25.04 -1.33
N ALA A 46 4.04 -25.54 -1.98
CA ALA A 46 4.02 -25.62 -3.44
C ALA A 46 4.20 -24.23 -4.09
N TRP A 47 3.55 -23.20 -3.55
CA TRP A 47 3.73 -21.84 -4.02
C TRP A 47 5.16 -21.31 -3.79
N ILE A 48 5.79 -21.60 -2.63
CA ILE A 48 7.17 -21.19 -2.34
C ILE A 48 8.14 -21.76 -3.38
N GLU A 49 7.99 -23.03 -3.77
CA GLU A 49 8.84 -23.67 -4.78
C GLU A 49 8.74 -22.95 -6.14
N VAL A 50 7.54 -22.59 -6.57
CA VAL A 50 7.32 -21.86 -7.83
C VAL A 50 7.76 -20.39 -7.72
N PHE A 51 7.68 -19.80 -6.53
CA PHE A 51 8.08 -18.40 -6.28
C PHE A 51 9.60 -18.23 -6.18
N ARG A 52 10.33 -19.23 -5.67
CA ARG A 52 11.78 -19.16 -5.43
C ARG A 52 12.58 -18.70 -6.66
N PRO A 53 12.43 -19.26 -7.86
CA PRO A 53 13.17 -18.79 -9.04
C PRO A 53 12.94 -17.31 -9.36
N ARG A 54 11.70 -16.83 -9.18
CA ARG A 54 11.35 -15.41 -9.37
C ARG A 54 12.04 -14.51 -8.35
N ALA A 55 12.08 -14.94 -7.08
CA ALA A 55 12.76 -14.21 -6.02
C ALA A 55 14.27 -14.08 -6.29
N LEU A 56 14.92 -15.19 -6.70
CA LEU A 56 16.35 -15.19 -7.03
C LEU A 56 16.64 -14.34 -8.27
N GLN A 57 15.79 -14.39 -9.31
CA GLN A 57 15.91 -13.55 -10.49
C GLN A 57 15.79 -12.05 -10.17
N ALA A 58 15.00 -11.70 -9.15
CA ALA A 58 14.90 -10.34 -8.64
C ALA A 58 16.13 -9.89 -7.82
N GLY A 59 17.16 -10.74 -7.68
CA GLY A 59 18.41 -10.44 -6.99
C GLY A 59 18.41 -10.77 -5.50
N ILE A 60 17.40 -11.47 -5.00
CA ILE A 60 17.41 -11.98 -3.61
C ILE A 60 18.46 -13.09 -3.54
N ARG A 61 19.36 -13.01 -2.56
CA ARG A 61 20.35 -14.06 -2.35
C ARG A 61 19.68 -15.31 -1.79
N GLU A 62 20.23 -16.46 -2.16
CA GLU A 62 19.71 -17.77 -1.79
C GLU A 62 19.62 -17.97 -0.27
N ASP A 63 20.68 -17.60 0.46
CA ASP A 63 20.74 -17.66 1.92
C ASP A 63 19.60 -16.88 2.58
N VAL A 64 19.36 -15.64 2.09
CA VAL A 64 18.30 -14.77 2.61
C VAL A 64 16.92 -15.35 2.34
N PHE A 65 16.70 -15.90 1.15
CA PHE A 65 15.41 -16.51 0.80
C PHE A 65 15.13 -17.73 1.68
N ASP A 66 16.10 -18.64 1.78
CA ASP A 66 15.94 -19.88 2.54
C ASP A 66 15.76 -19.60 4.03
N ASP A 67 16.48 -18.61 4.58
CA ASP A 67 16.29 -18.15 5.96
C ASP A 67 14.89 -17.56 6.20
N ALA A 68 14.42 -16.69 5.31
CA ALA A 68 13.11 -16.05 5.42
C ALA A 68 11.96 -17.05 5.29
N MET A 69 12.10 -18.07 4.45
CA MET A 69 11.04 -19.03 4.14
C MET A 69 11.04 -20.26 5.07
N ARG A 70 12.12 -20.51 5.80
CA ARG A 70 12.35 -21.73 6.63
C ARG A 70 11.18 -22.14 7.52
N ASN A 71 10.53 -21.18 8.16
CA ASN A 71 9.51 -21.43 9.19
C ASN A 71 8.15 -20.80 8.86
N VAL A 72 7.94 -20.37 7.61
CA VAL A 72 6.66 -19.79 7.19
C VAL A 72 5.59 -20.88 7.18
N ARG A 73 4.42 -20.54 7.71
CA ARG A 73 3.24 -21.40 7.71
C ARG A 73 2.05 -20.65 7.15
N TYR A 74 1.10 -21.42 6.63
CA TYR A 74 -0.17 -20.88 6.20
C TYR A 74 -0.92 -20.34 7.41
N ASP A 75 -1.29 -19.06 7.34
CA ASP A 75 -2.11 -18.41 8.35
C ASP A 75 -3.53 -18.18 7.81
N PRO A 76 -4.53 -18.96 8.25
CA PRO A 76 -5.92 -18.77 7.83
C PRO A 76 -6.50 -17.42 8.27
N GLU A 77 -5.96 -16.81 9.33
CA GLU A 77 -6.41 -15.51 9.81
C GLU A 77 -6.04 -14.40 8.83
N VAL A 78 -4.87 -14.49 8.18
CA VAL A 78 -4.48 -13.56 7.11
C VAL A 78 -5.49 -13.60 5.96
N ILE A 79 -5.87 -14.80 5.53
CA ILE A 79 -6.87 -14.97 4.45
C ILE A 79 -8.26 -14.51 4.89
N ARG A 80 -8.64 -14.77 6.15
CA ARG A 80 -9.90 -14.30 6.71
C ARG A 80 -9.95 -12.77 6.74
N ARG A 81 -8.86 -12.10 7.13
CA ARG A 81 -8.77 -10.63 7.15
C ARG A 81 -8.76 -10.05 5.75
N ASP A 82 -8.02 -10.65 4.83
CA ASP A 82 -8.00 -10.26 3.41
C ASP A 82 -9.41 -10.26 2.79
N ARG A 83 -10.20 -11.31 3.04
CA ARG A 83 -11.58 -11.42 2.56
C ARG A 83 -12.58 -10.50 3.26
N ASN A 84 -12.25 -9.99 4.44
CA ASN A 84 -13.14 -9.19 5.29
C ASN A 84 -12.57 -7.77 5.53
N GLN A 85 -12.26 -7.04 4.46
CA GLN A 85 -11.86 -5.62 4.55
C GLN A 85 -13.03 -4.76 5.04
N SER A 86 -13.16 -4.62 6.37
CA SER A 86 -14.24 -3.90 7.05
C SER A 86 -14.15 -2.37 6.92
N GLU A 87 -13.09 -1.83 6.32
CA GLU A 87 -12.90 -0.39 6.09
C GLU A 87 -14.04 0.27 5.30
N PHE A 88 -14.83 -0.49 4.54
CA PHE A 88 -16.00 0.04 3.80
C PHE A 88 -17.32 -0.02 4.58
N THR A 89 -17.34 -0.54 5.82
CA THR A 89 -18.59 -0.77 6.58
C THR A 89 -18.79 0.19 7.74
N LYS A 90 -17.73 0.89 8.20
CA LYS A 90 -17.86 1.90 9.26
C LYS A 90 -18.40 3.20 8.70
N THR A 91 -19.31 3.87 9.44
CA THR A 91 -19.70 5.22 9.07
C THR A 91 -18.50 6.16 9.26
N ILE A 92 -18.46 7.26 8.49
CA ILE A 92 -17.36 8.23 8.58
C ILE A 92 -17.17 8.75 10.01
N TRP A 93 -18.26 8.90 10.77
CA TRP A 93 -18.23 9.39 12.14
C TRP A 93 -17.63 8.38 13.10
N ASP A 94 -18.00 7.09 12.99
CA ASP A 94 -17.40 6.02 13.81
C ASP A 94 -15.89 5.90 13.55
N TYR A 95 -15.46 6.08 12.29
CA TYR A 95 -14.05 6.09 11.95
C TYR A 95 -13.33 7.27 12.62
N LEU A 96 -13.88 8.49 12.50
CA LEU A 96 -13.29 9.69 13.09
C LEU A 96 -13.18 9.59 14.62
N GLU A 97 -14.21 9.09 15.32
CA GLU A 97 -14.15 8.92 16.78
C GLU A 97 -12.97 8.04 17.23
N THR A 98 -12.68 6.96 16.49
CA THR A 98 -11.50 6.13 16.78
C THR A 98 -10.20 6.81 16.38
N ALA A 99 -10.19 7.43 15.20
CA ALA A 99 -9.00 8.00 14.60
C ALA A 99 -8.52 9.26 15.33
N THR A 100 -9.42 10.03 15.94
CA THR A 100 -9.11 11.26 16.68
C THR A 100 -9.35 11.09 18.18
N SER A 101 -9.30 9.87 18.70
CA SER A 101 -9.47 9.62 20.14
C SER A 101 -8.41 10.34 20.98
N ASP A 102 -8.79 10.75 22.20
CA ASP A 102 -7.88 11.44 23.14
C ASP A 102 -6.59 10.65 23.39
N LEU A 103 -6.68 9.32 23.42
CA LEU A 103 -5.52 8.43 23.55
C LEU A 103 -4.59 8.52 22.34
N ARG A 104 -5.11 8.49 21.09
CA ARG A 104 -4.27 8.66 19.89
C ARG A 104 -3.63 10.05 19.86
N ILE A 105 -4.37 11.10 20.26
CA ILE A 105 -3.84 12.46 20.34
C ILE A 105 -2.70 12.54 21.36
N ALA A 106 -2.89 11.98 22.56
CA ALA A 106 -1.86 11.97 23.60
C ALA A 106 -0.61 11.21 23.16
N ASN A 107 -0.80 10.03 22.56
CA ASN A 107 0.29 9.22 22.02
C ASN A 107 1.03 9.94 20.89
N GLY A 108 0.30 10.56 19.95
CA GLY A 108 0.88 11.34 18.86
C GLY A 108 1.72 12.51 19.35
N LYS A 109 1.23 13.26 20.35
CA LYS A 109 2.00 14.35 20.98
C LYS A 109 3.29 13.85 21.65
N SER A 110 3.19 12.74 22.37
CA SER A 110 4.35 12.10 23.01
C SER A 110 5.38 11.63 21.97
N ALA A 111 4.91 10.98 20.91
CA ALA A 111 5.73 10.48 19.82
C ALA A 111 6.42 11.62 19.04
N LEU A 112 5.68 12.68 18.72
CA LEU A 112 6.21 13.90 18.09
C LEU A 112 7.31 14.54 18.94
N ALA A 113 7.09 14.64 20.25
CA ALA A 113 8.08 15.18 21.18
C ALA A 113 9.33 14.29 21.27
N GLY A 114 9.15 12.97 21.35
CA GLY A 114 10.24 12.00 21.44
C GLY A 114 11.09 11.89 20.19
N GLN A 115 10.53 12.17 19.01
CA GLN A 115 11.23 12.09 17.72
C GLN A 115 11.44 13.45 17.05
N ARG A 116 11.35 14.54 17.83
CA ARG A 116 11.34 15.92 17.33
C ARG A 116 12.47 16.21 16.33
N ASP A 117 13.71 15.90 16.69
CA ASP A 117 14.86 16.21 15.82
C ASP A 117 14.83 15.43 14.51
N THR A 118 14.41 14.16 14.56
CA THR A 118 14.27 13.32 13.36
C THR A 118 13.16 13.83 12.46
N LEU A 119 12.01 14.15 13.04
CA LEU A 119 10.86 14.65 12.30
C LEU A 119 11.11 16.05 11.73
N THR A 120 11.84 16.92 12.43
CA THR A 120 12.28 18.21 11.88
C THR A 120 13.22 18.03 10.69
N ARG A 121 14.19 17.10 10.76
CA ARG A 121 15.04 16.81 9.58
C ARG A 121 14.25 16.26 8.39
N ILE A 122 13.21 15.47 8.65
CA ILE A 122 12.30 14.97 7.61
C ILE A 122 11.53 16.15 7.00
N GLU A 123 10.97 17.02 7.84
CA GLU A 123 10.25 18.22 7.42
C GLU A 123 11.12 19.14 6.56
N GLU A 124 12.35 19.43 6.99
CA GLU A 124 13.31 20.24 6.24
C GLU A 124 13.70 19.62 4.89
N LYS A 125 13.89 18.29 4.87
CA LYS A 125 14.34 17.58 3.66
C LYS A 125 13.24 17.40 2.62
N PHE A 126 12.01 17.12 3.07
CA PHE A 126 10.92 16.69 2.20
C PHE A 126 9.78 17.71 2.11
N GLY A 127 9.78 18.77 2.94
CA GLY A 127 8.75 19.80 2.96
C GLY A 127 7.40 19.35 3.51
N VAL A 128 7.36 18.21 4.22
CA VAL A 128 6.14 17.67 4.84
C VAL A 128 6.18 17.96 6.33
N GLU A 129 5.15 18.66 6.83
CA GLU A 129 5.01 19.00 8.24
C GLU A 129 5.14 17.75 9.13
N LYS A 130 5.93 17.85 10.20
CA LYS A 130 6.19 16.74 11.12
C LYS A 130 4.91 16.20 11.77
N GLU A 131 3.92 17.04 11.97
CA GLU A 131 2.59 16.68 12.48
C GLU A 131 1.87 15.72 11.51
N ILE A 132 1.98 15.94 10.19
CA ILE A 132 1.38 15.08 9.17
C ILE A 132 2.07 13.71 9.14
N VAL A 133 3.40 13.69 9.18
CA VAL A 133 4.17 12.44 9.27
C VAL A 133 3.79 11.66 10.52
N THR A 134 3.61 12.36 11.65
CA THR A 134 3.21 11.74 12.92
C THR A 134 1.78 11.20 12.86
N ALA A 135 0.85 11.91 12.21
CA ALA A 135 -0.54 11.51 12.08
C ALA A 135 -0.73 10.25 11.21
N ILE A 136 0.16 10.02 10.23
CA ILE A 136 0.19 8.78 9.44
C ILE A 136 0.79 7.63 10.25
N TRP A 137 1.75 7.92 11.12
CA TRP A 137 2.45 6.92 11.91
C TRP A 137 1.64 6.37 13.09
N GLY A 138 0.97 7.25 13.84
CA GLY A 138 0.08 6.90 14.97
C GLY A 138 -1.30 6.46 14.50
#